data_AF-A0A377ZBL3-F1
#
_entry.id   AF-A0A377ZBL3-F1
#
_cell.length_a   1.000
_cell.length_b   1.000
_cell.length_c   1.000
_cell.angle_alpha   90.00
_cell.angle_beta   90.00
_cell.angle_gamma   90.00
#
_symmetry.space_group_name_H-M   'P 1'
#
loop_
_entity.id
_entity.type
_entity.pdbx_description
1 polymer ?
#
loop_
_entity_poly.entity_id
_entity_poly.type
_entity_poly.pdbx_seq_one_letter_code
_entity_poly.pdbx_strand_id
1 'polypeptide(L)'
;MFVLVGMAELTAAGIYMQYWLPDVPTWVWAAAFFIIINAVNLVNVRLYGEAEFWFALIKVLAIIGMIAFGLWMLFGGHGGSKAGFDNLWKHGGFLATGWHGLILSLAVIMFSFGGLELIGITAAEAQNPEKSIPKAVNQVVYRILLFYIGSLVVLLALYPWVEINPTAARL
;
A
#
# COMPACT_ATOMS: atom_id res chain seq x y z
N MET A 1 12.90 -5.87 -14.64
CA MET A 1 12.26 -5.18 -13.50
C MET A 1 10.90 -5.76 -13.17
N PHE A 2 9.92 -5.75 -14.10
CA PHE A 2 8.56 -6.22 -13.83
C PHE A 2 8.43 -7.69 -13.38
N VAL A 3 9.27 -8.60 -13.90
CA VAL A 3 9.29 -9.99 -13.42
C VAL A 3 9.68 -10.09 -11.94
N LEU A 4 10.65 -9.30 -11.48
CA LEU A 4 11.06 -9.29 -10.07
C LEU A 4 9.96 -8.71 -9.17
N VAL A 5 9.29 -7.64 -9.63
CA VAL A 5 8.15 -7.05 -8.91
C VAL A 5 7.01 -8.07 -8.81
N GLY A 6 6.64 -8.72 -9.91
CA GLY A 6 5.61 -9.75 -9.91
C GLY A 6 5.92 -10.93 -8.99
N MET A 7 7.18 -11.39 -8.94
CA MET A 7 7.60 -12.43 -7.98
C MET A 7 7.52 -11.95 -6.53
N ALA A 8 7.86 -10.69 -6.25
CA ALA A 8 7.73 -10.10 -4.93
C ALA A 8 6.25 -10.00 -4.49
N GLU A 9 5.35 -9.58 -5.38
CA GLU A 9 3.92 -9.48 -5.11
C GLU A 9 3.28 -10.86 -4.88
N LEU A 10 3.64 -11.86 -5.69
CA LEU A 10 3.19 -13.25 -5.49
C LEU A 10 3.66 -13.84 -4.16
N THR A 11 4.90 -13.54 -3.77
CA THR A 11 5.45 -13.94 -2.48
C THR A 11 4.68 -13.28 -1.34
N ALA A 12 4.40 -11.97 -1.44
CA ALA A 12 3.60 -11.25 -0.44
C ALA A 12 2.18 -11.81 -0.33
N ALA A 13 1.52 -12.10 -1.45
CA ALA A 13 0.20 -12.74 -1.47
C ALA A 13 0.23 -14.13 -0.79
N GLY A 14 1.29 -14.92 -1.04
CA GLY A 14 1.49 -16.19 -0.37
C GLY A 14 1.67 -16.07 1.15
N ILE A 15 2.42 -15.06 1.60
CA ILE A 15 2.61 -14.77 3.03
C ILE A 15 1.26 -14.40 3.67
N TYR A 16 0.43 -13.59 3.00
CA TYR A 16 -0.90 -13.25 3.50
C TYR A 16 -1.82 -14.47 3.59
N MET A 17 -1.76 -15.39 2.62
CA MET A 17 -2.57 -16.61 2.70
C MET A 17 -2.13 -17.54 3.82
N GLN A 18 -0.84 -17.57 4.14
CA GLN A 18 -0.30 -18.35 5.25
C GLN A 18 -0.83 -17.86 6.61
N TYR A 19 -1.19 -16.59 6.75
CA TYR A 19 -1.87 -16.10 7.95
C TYR A 19 -3.24 -16.78 8.18
N TRP A 20 -3.96 -17.09 7.11
CA TRP A 20 -5.27 -17.75 7.18
C TRP A 20 -5.17 -19.27 7.17
N LEU A 21 -4.21 -19.81 6.40
CA LEU A 21 -3.97 -21.24 6.21
C LEU A 21 -2.49 -21.55 6.47
N PRO A 22 -2.08 -21.58 7.75
CA PRO A 22 -0.67 -21.70 8.14
C PRO A 22 -0.04 -23.03 7.77
N ASP A 23 -0.86 -24.08 7.65
CA ASP A 23 -0.41 -25.43 7.28
C ASP A 23 0.02 -25.55 5.81
N VAL A 24 -0.36 -24.59 4.96
CA VAL A 24 -0.04 -24.61 3.54
C VAL A 24 1.22 -23.79 3.28
N PRO A 25 2.28 -24.38 2.68
CA PRO A 25 3.51 -23.67 2.39
C PRO A 25 3.31 -22.46 1.45
N THR A 26 4.05 -21.39 1.69
CA THR A 26 3.97 -20.12 0.93
C THR A 26 4.18 -20.32 -0.58
N TRP A 27 5.05 -21.26 -0.99
CA TRP A 27 5.32 -21.52 -2.40
C TRP A 27 4.12 -22.09 -3.15
N VAL A 28 3.24 -22.85 -2.46
CA VAL A 28 2.02 -23.40 -3.05
C VAL A 28 1.06 -22.26 -3.38
N TRP A 29 0.89 -21.31 -2.47
CA TRP A 29 0.09 -20.11 -2.70
C TRP A 29 0.66 -19.24 -3.81
N ALA A 30 1.98 -19.02 -3.82
CA ALA A 30 2.64 -18.26 -4.88
C ALA A 30 2.42 -18.91 -6.27
N ALA A 31 2.56 -20.23 -6.38
CA ALA A 31 2.31 -20.97 -7.61
C ALA A 31 0.84 -20.92 -8.03
N ALA A 32 -0.09 -21.04 -7.08
CA ALA A 32 -1.52 -20.94 -7.35
C ALA A 32 -1.91 -19.56 -7.89
N PHE A 33 -1.48 -18.47 -7.24
CA PHE A 33 -1.73 -17.12 -7.72
C PHE A 33 -1.07 -16.86 -9.08
N PHE A 34 0.13 -17.39 -9.31
CA PHE A 34 0.79 -17.28 -10.61
C PHE A 34 -0.06 -17.89 -11.74
N ILE A 35 -0.58 -19.11 -11.54
CA ILE A 35 -1.45 -19.78 -12.52
C ILE A 35 -2.75 -19.01 -12.72
N ILE A 36 -3.39 -18.55 -11.64
CA ILE A 36 -4.65 -17.80 -11.72
C ILE A 36 -4.47 -16.50 -12.50
N ILE A 37 -3.44 -15.71 -12.18
CA ILE A 37 -3.17 -14.45 -12.88
C ILE A 37 -2.86 -14.71 -14.35
N ASN A 38 -2.07 -15.74 -14.66
CA ASN A 38 -1.78 -16.10 -16.04
C ASN A 38 -3.05 -16.53 -16.79
N ALA A 39 -3.92 -17.31 -16.16
CA ALA A 39 -5.21 -17.70 -16.73
C ALA A 39 -6.12 -16.49 -16.98
N VAL A 40 -6.20 -15.55 -16.03
CA VAL A 40 -6.96 -14.29 -16.21
C VAL A 40 -6.40 -13.46 -17.35
N ASN A 41 -5.07 -13.42 -17.53
CA ASN A 41 -4.44 -12.71 -18.65
C ASN A 41 -4.81 -13.31 -20.03
N LEU A 42 -5.33 -14.54 -20.09
CA LEU A 42 -5.82 -15.16 -21.32
C LEU A 42 -7.32 -14.87 -21.57
N VAL A 43 -8.02 -14.23 -20.61
CA VAL A 43 -9.45 -13.91 -20.70
C VAL A 43 -9.65 -12.50 -21.27
N ASN A 44 -10.82 -12.29 -21.89
CA ASN A 44 -11.25 -11.07 -22.58
C ASN A 44 -10.92 -9.77 -21.81
N VAL A 45 -10.24 -8.83 -22.49
CA VAL A 45 -9.83 -7.49 -22.01
C VAL A 45 -10.96 -6.71 -21.34
N ARG A 46 -12.22 -6.96 -21.70
CA ARG A 46 -13.38 -6.32 -21.08
C ARG A 46 -13.56 -6.71 -19.61
N LEU A 47 -13.29 -7.97 -19.25
CA LEU A 47 -13.40 -8.45 -17.86
C LEU A 47 -12.33 -7.79 -16.97
N TYR A 48 -11.15 -7.53 -17.53
CA TYR A 48 -10.04 -6.89 -16.83
C TYR A 48 -10.42 -5.48 -16.35
N GLY A 49 -11.00 -4.66 -17.24
CA GLY A 49 -11.41 -3.29 -16.89
C GLY A 49 -12.50 -3.23 -15.82
N GLU A 50 -13.47 -4.14 -15.87
CA GLU A 50 -14.51 -4.24 -14.82
C GLU A 50 -13.91 -4.70 -13.48
N ALA A 51 -13.06 -5.73 -13.48
CA ALA A 51 -12.40 -6.21 -12.27
C ALA A 51 -11.51 -5.13 -11.63
N GLU A 52 -10.74 -4.40 -12.42
CA GLU A 52 -9.90 -3.31 -11.94
C GLU A 52 -10.72 -2.22 -11.25
N PHE A 53 -11.87 -1.84 -11.83
CA PHE A 53 -12.78 -0.88 -11.22
C PHE A 53 -13.30 -1.34 -9.85
N TRP A 54 -13.76 -2.59 -9.75
CA TRP A 54 -14.27 -3.15 -8.50
C TRP A 54 -13.18 -3.26 -7.43
N PHE A 55 -11.98 -3.74 -7.78
CA PHE A 55 -10.85 -3.82 -6.85
C PHE A 55 -10.37 -2.44 -6.40
N ALA A 56 -10.36 -1.45 -7.30
CA ALA A 56 -10.05 -0.07 -6.94
C ALA A 56 -11.08 0.49 -5.97
N LEU A 57 -12.38 0.24 -6.18
CA LEU A 57 -13.43 0.70 -5.28
C LEU A 57 -13.28 0.12 -3.87
N ILE A 58 -13.06 -1.20 -3.75
CA ILE A 58 -12.82 -1.87 -2.47
C ILE A 58 -11.63 -1.24 -1.74
N LYS A 59 -10.52 -1.02 -2.46
CA LYS A 59 -9.32 -0.39 -1.91
C LYS A 59 -9.61 1.00 -1.34
N VAL A 60 -10.32 1.84 -2.09
CA VAL A 60 -10.66 3.20 -1.65
C VAL A 60 -11.56 3.18 -0.42
N LEU A 61 -12.61 2.35 -0.43
CA LEU A 61 -13.53 2.23 0.70
C LEU A 61 -12.85 1.72 1.96
N ALA A 62 -11.96 0.73 1.83
CA ALA A 62 -11.20 0.20 2.96
C ALA A 62 -10.32 1.27 3.62
N ILE A 63 -9.60 2.07 2.83
CA ILE A 63 -8.72 3.12 3.35
C ILE A 63 -9.53 4.25 3.99
N ILE A 64 -10.60 4.71 3.34
CA ILE A 64 -11.47 5.75 3.91
C ILE A 64 -12.12 5.25 5.21
N GLY A 65 -12.61 4.00 5.23
CA GLY A 65 -13.18 3.38 6.41
C GLY A 65 -12.18 3.30 7.57
N MET A 66 -10.94 2.88 7.30
CA MET A 66 -9.87 2.83 8.30
C MET A 66 -9.50 4.22 8.84
N ILE A 67 -9.38 5.24 7.98
CA ILE A 67 -9.11 6.62 8.41
C ILE A 67 -10.25 7.15 9.27
N ALA A 68 -11.51 7.02 8.80
CA ALA A 68 -12.68 7.52 9.51
C ALA A 68 -12.85 6.82 10.86
N PHE A 69 -12.72 5.50 10.89
CA PHE A 69 -12.80 4.71 12.12
C PHE A 69 -11.67 5.07 13.10
N GLY A 70 -10.45 5.24 12.61
CA GLY A 70 -9.34 5.59 13.48
C GLY A 70 -9.42 7.01 14.04
N LEU A 71 -9.89 7.98 13.26
CA LEU A 71 -10.21 9.33 13.76
C LEU A 71 -11.33 9.28 14.81
N TRP A 72 -12.38 8.48 14.57
CA TRP A 72 -13.45 8.30 15.56
C TRP A 72 -12.91 7.72 16.88
N MET A 73 -12.00 6.74 16.83
CA MET A 73 -11.34 6.21 18.04
C MET A 73 -10.48 7.26 18.77
N LEU A 74 -9.74 8.08 18.02
CA LEU A 74 -8.90 9.14 18.58
C LEU A 74 -9.71 10.24 19.26
N PHE A 75 -10.76 10.75 18.61
CA PHE A 75 -11.59 11.81 19.17
C PHE A 75 -12.62 11.31 20.20
N GLY A 76 -13.06 10.06 20.08
CA GLY A 76 -14.01 9.43 21.00
C GLY A 76 -13.39 8.91 22.29
N GLY A 77 -12.06 8.95 22.45
CA GLY A 77 -11.37 8.40 23.62
C GLY A 77 -11.39 6.87 23.71
N HIS A 78 -11.84 6.19 22.65
CA HIS A 78 -11.90 4.72 22.55
C HIS A 78 -10.61 4.11 22.00
N GLY A 79 -9.61 4.93 21.65
CA GLY A 79 -8.30 4.49 21.16
C GLY A 79 -7.41 3.79 22.19
N GLY A 80 -7.80 3.79 23.47
CA GLY A 80 -6.98 3.29 24.57
C GLY A 80 -5.97 4.33 25.07
N SER A 81 -5.29 4.03 26.17
CA SER A 81 -4.39 4.98 26.87
C SER A 81 -3.13 5.36 26.07
N LYS A 82 -2.81 4.59 25.04
CA LYS A 82 -1.65 4.81 24.18
C LYS A 82 -1.97 5.58 22.92
N ALA A 83 -3.25 5.80 22.58
CA ALA A 83 -3.63 6.50 21.36
C ALA A 83 -3.57 8.02 21.55
N GLY A 84 -2.88 8.71 20.65
CA GLY A 84 -2.72 10.15 20.68
C GLY A 84 -1.87 10.66 19.53
N PHE A 85 -2.16 11.88 19.04
CA PHE A 85 -1.36 12.52 17.99
C PHE A 85 0.09 12.78 18.41
N ASP A 86 0.37 12.81 19.72
CA ASP A 86 1.72 12.90 20.25
C ASP A 86 2.60 11.72 19.85
N ASN A 87 2.03 10.55 19.53
CA ASN A 87 2.79 9.39 19.04
C ASN A 87 3.57 9.66 17.75
N LEU A 88 3.16 10.66 16.95
CA LEU A 88 3.85 11.04 15.71
C LEU A 88 5.27 11.54 15.92
N TRP A 89 5.59 12.06 17.11
CA TRP A 89 6.89 12.68 17.41
C TRP A 89 7.45 12.36 18.79
N LYS A 90 6.67 11.79 19.70
CA LYS A 90 7.11 11.49 21.08
C LYS A 90 8.16 10.38 21.17
N HIS A 91 8.22 9.49 20.19
CA HIS A 91 9.14 8.35 20.16
C HIS A 91 10.39 8.65 19.33
N GLY A 92 11.19 9.63 19.73
CA GLY A 92 12.45 9.97 19.05
C GLY A 92 12.34 11.07 17.97
N GLY A 93 11.22 11.80 17.92
CA GLY A 93 11.00 12.88 16.96
C GLY A 93 10.69 12.39 15.55
N PHE A 94 10.67 13.32 14.59
CA PHE A 94 10.36 13.02 13.18
C PHE A 94 11.43 12.15 12.50
N LEU A 95 12.68 12.20 12.96
CA LEU A 95 13.80 11.41 12.46
C LEU A 95 14.31 10.43 13.52
N ALA A 96 13.41 9.62 14.08
CA ALA A 96 13.73 8.70 15.17
C ALA A 96 14.84 7.68 14.84
N THR A 97 14.94 7.23 13.59
CA THR A 97 15.99 6.32 13.09
C THR A 97 17.20 7.05 12.50
N GLY A 98 17.26 8.38 12.61
CA GLY A 98 18.30 9.22 12.04
C GLY A 98 18.39 9.16 10.50
N TRP A 99 19.47 9.73 9.96
CA TRP A 99 19.74 9.80 8.51
C TRP A 99 19.83 8.43 7.84
N HIS A 100 20.37 7.43 8.55
CA HIS A 100 20.49 6.08 8.01
C HIS A 100 19.12 5.46 7.74
N GLY A 101 18.19 5.56 8.70
CA GLY A 101 16.82 5.07 8.51
C GLY A 101 16.07 5.81 7.40
N LEU A 102 16.31 7.11 7.24
CA LEU A 102 15.75 7.88 6.11
C LEU A 102 16.24 7.35 4.76
N ILE A 103 17.53 7.07 4.62
CA ILE A 103 18.09 6.54 3.36
C ILE A 103 17.52 5.15 3.04
N LEU A 104 17.40 4.28 4.07
CA LEU A 104 16.81 2.96 3.90
C LEU A 104 15.31 3.04 3.54
N SER A 105 14.56 3.95 4.15
CA SER A 105 13.13 4.12 3.84
C SER A 105 12.93 4.67 2.42
N LEU A 106 13.81 5.55 1.93
CA LEU A 106 13.78 6.00 0.54
C LEU A 106 13.90 4.84 -0.45
N ALA A 107 14.73 3.82 -0.18
CA ALA A 107 14.83 2.64 -1.05
C ALA A 107 13.52 1.85 -1.10
N VAL A 108 12.86 1.66 0.05
CA VAL A 108 11.56 0.98 0.14
C VAL A 108 10.45 1.79 -0.55
N ILE A 109 10.46 3.10 -0.36
CA ILE A 109 9.53 4.03 -1.02
C ILE A 109 9.69 3.98 -2.53
N MET A 110 10.93 4.04 -3.05
CA MET A 110 11.20 3.92 -4.49
C MET A 110 10.69 2.60 -5.06
N PHE A 111 10.89 1.48 -4.35
CA PHE A 111 10.34 0.19 -4.75
C PHE A 111 8.80 0.19 -4.78
N SER A 112 8.17 0.83 -3.79
CA SER A 112 6.70 0.90 -3.65
C SER A 112 6.04 1.77 -4.72
N PHE A 113 6.78 2.72 -5.31
CA PHE A 113 6.34 3.58 -6.41
C PHE A 113 6.74 3.04 -7.81
N GLY A 114 7.19 1.79 -7.88
CA GLY A 114 7.40 1.09 -9.14
C GLY A 114 6.12 1.11 -10.01
N GLY A 115 6.28 1.41 -11.30
CA GLY A 115 5.16 1.51 -12.24
C GLY A 115 4.65 2.94 -12.52
N LEU A 116 5.04 3.95 -11.74
CA LEU A 116 4.81 5.36 -12.12
C LEU A 116 5.52 5.74 -13.44
N GLU A 117 6.57 4.99 -13.79
CA GLU A 117 7.30 5.12 -15.06
C GLU A 117 6.38 4.93 -16.28
N LEU A 118 5.30 4.16 -16.17
CA LEU A 118 4.32 4.00 -17.25
C LEU A 118 3.61 5.32 -17.59
N ILE A 119 3.47 6.24 -16.65
CA ILE A 119 2.90 7.57 -16.93
C ILE A 119 3.80 8.32 -17.90
N GLY A 120 5.12 8.19 -17.77
CA GLY A 120 6.09 8.79 -18.69
C GLY A 120 6.05 8.16 -20.09
N ILE A 121 5.88 6.84 -20.17
CA ILE A 121 5.79 6.12 -21.46
C ILE A 121 4.48 6.47 -22.18
N THR A 122 3.36 6.37 -21.47
CA THR A 122 2.03 6.71 -22.02
C THR A 122 1.88 8.20 -22.32
N ALA A 123 2.70 9.07 -21.73
CA ALA A 123 2.70 10.49 -22.07
C ALA A 123 3.05 10.76 -23.54
N ALA A 124 3.92 9.94 -24.13
CA ALA A 124 4.27 10.05 -25.55
C ALA A 124 3.11 9.66 -26.48
N GLU A 125 2.16 8.86 -25.99
CA GLU A 125 1.00 8.35 -26.73
C GLU A 125 -0.30 9.12 -26.40
N ALA A 126 -0.26 10.06 -25.47
CA ALA A 126 -1.42 10.82 -25.05
C ALA A 126 -1.85 11.83 -26.13
N GLN A 127 -3.14 11.87 -26.46
CA GLN A 127 -3.67 12.80 -27.48
C GLN A 127 -3.52 14.29 -27.11
N ASN A 128 -3.44 14.63 -25.81
CA ASN A 128 -3.31 16.00 -25.30
C ASN A 128 -2.38 16.05 -24.07
N PRO A 129 -1.07 15.89 -24.24
CA PRO A 129 -0.14 15.73 -23.12
C PRO A 129 -0.09 16.96 -22.20
N GLU A 130 -0.22 18.17 -22.76
CA GLU A 130 -0.20 19.44 -22.00
C GLU A 130 -1.30 19.54 -20.94
N LYS A 131 -2.43 18.85 -21.13
CA LYS A 131 -3.55 18.83 -20.16
C LYS A 131 -3.63 17.52 -19.40
N SER A 132 -3.45 16.39 -20.09
CA SER A 132 -3.60 15.06 -19.50
C SER A 132 -2.49 14.73 -18.52
N ILE A 133 -1.24 15.14 -18.78
CA ILE A 133 -0.11 14.84 -17.90
C ILE A 133 -0.18 15.62 -16.59
N PRO A 134 -0.36 16.96 -16.58
CA PRO A 134 -0.50 17.68 -15.31
C PRO A 134 -1.70 17.19 -14.49
N LYS A 135 -2.81 16.84 -15.14
CA LYS A 135 -3.98 16.28 -14.46
C LYS A 135 -3.68 14.93 -13.82
N ALA A 136 -3.02 14.02 -14.54
CA ALA A 136 -2.62 12.71 -14.02
C ALA A 136 -1.65 12.85 -12.84
N VAL A 137 -0.64 13.72 -12.96
CA VAL A 137 0.33 13.99 -11.89
C VAL A 137 -0.37 14.53 -10.63
N ASN A 138 -1.24 15.53 -10.77
CA ASN A 138 -1.99 16.07 -9.63
C ASN A 138 -2.88 15.01 -8.97
N GLN A 139 -3.52 14.15 -9.77
CA GLN A 139 -4.32 13.03 -9.22
C GLN A 139 -3.46 12.05 -8.40
N VAL A 140 -2.24 11.76 -8.84
CA VAL A 140 -1.30 10.93 -8.07
C VAL A 140 -0.96 11.58 -6.73
N VAL A 141 -0.68 12.90 -6.72
CA VAL A 141 -0.37 13.64 -5.49
C VAL A 141 -1.53 13.57 -4.48
N TYR A 142 -2.76 13.84 -4.90
CA TYR A 142 -3.92 13.73 -4.01
C TYR A 142 -4.11 12.31 -3.45
N ARG A 143 -3.87 11.28 -4.26
CA ARG A 143 -3.93 9.89 -3.82
C ARG A 143 -2.86 9.57 -2.78
N ILE A 144 -1.63 10.06 -2.95
CA ILE A 144 -0.54 9.87 -1.96
C ILE A 144 -0.91 10.55 -0.64
N LEU A 145 -1.37 11.80 -0.69
CA LEU A 145 -1.74 12.54 0.52
C LEU A 145 -2.89 11.85 1.27
N LEU A 146 -3.97 11.48 0.56
CA LEU A 146 -5.13 10.88 1.19
C LEU A 146 -4.84 9.44 1.67
N PHE A 147 -4.34 8.59 0.79
CA PHE A 147 -4.25 7.15 1.06
C PHE A 147 -3.03 6.74 1.84
N TYR A 148 -1.89 7.41 1.64
CA TYR A 148 -0.64 7.06 2.33
C TYR A 148 -0.44 7.93 3.56
N ILE A 149 -0.38 9.26 3.38
CA ILE A 149 -0.11 10.16 4.50
C ILE A 149 -1.27 10.15 5.49
N GLY A 150 -2.52 10.25 5.02
CA GLY A 150 -3.70 10.20 5.87
C GLY A 150 -3.81 8.91 6.68
N SER A 151 -3.62 7.75 6.03
CA SER A 151 -3.66 6.46 6.74
C SER A 151 -2.52 6.28 7.72
N LEU A 152 -1.29 6.64 7.35
CA LEU A 152 -0.12 6.55 8.23
C LEU A 152 -0.27 7.45 9.45
N VAL A 153 -0.75 8.67 9.28
CA VAL A 153 -0.99 9.59 10.40
C VAL A 153 -1.97 8.99 11.39
N VAL A 154 -3.10 8.46 10.92
CA VAL A 154 -4.09 7.83 11.80
C VAL A 154 -3.55 6.57 12.46
N LEU A 155 -2.86 5.71 11.70
CA LEU A 155 -2.29 4.47 12.20
C LEU A 155 -1.23 4.73 13.29
N LEU A 156 -0.30 5.66 13.04
CA LEU A 156 0.77 6.00 13.96
C LEU A 156 0.27 6.80 15.17
N ALA A 157 -0.80 7.58 15.02
CA ALA A 157 -1.46 8.22 16.15
C ALA A 157 -2.14 7.19 17.06
N LEU A 158 -2.76 6.14 16.49
CA LEU A 158 -3.40 5.08 17.28
C LEU A 158 -2.42 4.12 17.93
N TYR A 159 -1.40 3.69 17.19
CA TYR A 159 -0.49 2.64 17.63
C TYR A 159 0.97 3.14 17.58
N PRO A 160 1.66 3.25 18.75
CA PRO A 160 3.05 3.64 18.80
C PRO A 160 3.92 2.75 17.93
N TRP A 161 4.69 3.34 17.02
CA TRP A 161 5.49 2.60 16.05
C TRP A 161 6.56 1.70 16.70
N VAL A 162 7.00 2.04 17.91
CA VAL A 162 7.99 1.26 18.69
C VAL A 162 7.43 -0.11 19.11
N GLU A 163 6.11 -0.24 19.21
CA GLU A 163 5.44 -1.51 19.56
C GLU A 163 5.10 -2.34 18.33
N ILE A 164 5.40 -1.85 17.13
CA ILE A 164 5.25 -2.60 15.88
C ILE A 164 6.45 -3.53 15.78
N ASN A 165 6.32 -4.72 16.36
CA ASN A 165 7.37 -5.73 16.29
C ASN A 165 7.24 -6.51 14.97
N PRO A 166 8.20 -6.41 14.04
CA PRO A 166 8.12 -7.09 12.74
C PRO A 166 8.13 -8.63 12.86
N THR A 167 8.44 -9.17 14.04
CA THR A 167 8.46 -10.61 14.32
C THR A 167 7.09 -11.18 14.68
N ALA A 168 6.10 -10.36 15.07
CA ALA A 168 4.76 -10.83 15.44
C ALA A 168 3.93 -11.33 14.23
N ALA A 169 4.35 -11.02 13.00
CA ALA A 169 3.74 -11.56 11.78
C ALA A 169 4.28 -12.97 11.40
N ARG A 170 5.14 -13.56 12.23
CA ARG A 170 5.77 -14.88 12.00
C ARG A 170 5.41 -15.93 13.06
N LEU A 171 4.44 -15.65 13.92
CA LEU A 171 3.83 -16.59 14.87
C LEU A 171 2.31 -16.53 14.72
#